data_AF-A0A0B8QXA5-F1
#
_entry.id   AF-A0A0B8QXA5-F1
#
_cell.length_a   1.000
_cell.length_b   1.000
_cell.length_c   1.000
_cell.angle_alpha   90.00
_cell.angle_beta   90.00
_cell.angle_gamma   90.00
#
_symmetry.space_group_name_H-M   'P 1'
#
loop_
_entity.id
_entity.type
_entity.pdbx_description
1 polymer ?
#
loop_
_entity_poly.entity_id
_entity_poly.type
_entity_poly.pdbx_seq_one_letter_code
_entity_poly.pdbx_strand_id
1 'polypeptide(L)' 'MILVNSAMMQKEIIQLLEENDFKHTKKQGLKLFFETPTDDATTDAAMAKQLIKGSSFGAAVFFNVSVV' A
#
# COMPACT_ATOMS: atom_id res chain seq x y z
N MET A 1 1.81 -8.61 7.31
CA MET A 1 2.31 -8.04 6.03
C MET A 1 1.14 -7.78 5.10
N ILE A 2 1.27 -6.79 4.22
CA ILE A 2 0.27 -6.51 3.18
C ILE A 2 0.90 -6.47 1.79
N LEU A 3 0.05 -6.71 0.80
CA LEU A 3 0.35 -6.58 -0.61
C LEU A 3 -0.52 -5.49 -1.20
N VAL A 4 0.10 -4.50 -1.85
CA VAL A 4 -0.56 -3.53 -2.71
C VAL A 4 -0.28 -3.88 -4.17
N ASN A 5 -1.33 -4.11 -4.95
CA ASN A 5 -1.22 -4.32 -6.39
C ASN A 5 -1.59 -3.02 -7.12
N SER A 6 -0.64 -2.43 -7.85
CA SER A 6 -0.88 -1.25 -8.67
C SER A 6 0.02 -1.22 -9.90
N ALA A 7 -0.57 -0.89 -11.05
CA ALA A 7 0.17 -0.71 -12.30
C ALA A 7 0.79 0.68 -12.46
N MET A 8 0.24 1.68 -11.78
CA MET A 8 0.65 3.08 -11.89
C MET A 8 0.95 3.66 -10.49
N MET A 9 1.61 4.80 -10.46
CA MET A 9 1.90 5.54 -9.22
C MET A 9 2.59 4.70 -8.13
N GLN A 10 3.41 3.71 -8.51
CA GLN A 10 4.03 2.79 -7.55
C GLN A 10 4.99 3.50 -6.61
N LYS A 11 5.72 4.51 -7.10
CA LYS A 11 6.67 5.27 -6.27
C LYS A 11 5.93 6.11 -5.23
N GLU A 12 4.86 6.75 -5.66
CA GLU A 12 3.99 7.59 -4.85
C GLU A 12 3.25 6.75 -3.80
N ILE A 13 2.79 5.54 -4.15
CA ILE A 13 2.21 4.59 -3.19
C ILE A 13 3.24 4.15 -2.16
N ILE A 14 4.48 3.81 -2.57
CA ILE A 14 5.54 3.43 -1.64
C ILE A 14 5.80 4.58 -0.67
N GLN A 15 6.05 5.78 -1.19
CA GLN A 15 6.32 6.96 -0.37
C GLN A 15 5.19 7.25 0.62
N LEU A 16 3.94 7.26 0.15
CA LEU A 16 2.78 7.52 1.00
C LEU A 16 2.68 6.52 2.16
N LEU A 17 2.90 5.24 1.88
CA LEU A 17 2.81 4.20 2.92
C LEU A 17 4.01 4.25 3.88
N GLU A 18 5.22 4.55 3.39
CA GLU A 18 6.40 4.78 4.24
C GLU A 18 6.25 5.99 5.17
N GLU A 19 5.60 7.06 4.72
CA GLU A 19 5.23 8.21 5.57
C GLU A 19 4.19 7.87 6.66
N ASN A 20 3.55 6.69 6.57
CA ASN A 20 2.54 6.21 7.52
C ASN A 20 2.97 4.88 8.18
N ASP A 21 4.26 4.74 8.44
CA ASP A 21 4.88 3.63 9.21
C ASP A 21 4.81 2.23 8.57
N PHE A 22 4.35 2.11 7.32
CA PHE A 22 4.52 0.86 6.57
C PHE A 22 5.93 0.78 6.01
N LYS A 23 6.54 -0.40 6.01
CA LYS A 23 7.90 -0.56 5.46
C LYS A 23 7.87 -1.35 4.17
N HIS A 24 8.24 -0.71 3.06
CA HIS A 24 8.33 -1.39 1.77
C HIS A 24 9.46 -2.43 1.79
N THR A 25 9.11 -3.68 1.49
CA THR A 25 10.05 -4.82 1.59
C THR A 25 10.58 -5.23 0.22
N LYS A 26 9.69 -5.36 -0.76
CA LYS A 26 10.06 -5.78 -2.12
C LYS A 26 8.97 -5.44 -3.13
N LYS A 27 9.40 -5.36 -4.39
CA LYS A 27 8.56 -5.23 -5.57
C LYS A 27 8.70 -6.46 -6.46
N GLN A 28 7.57 -6.95 -6.98
CA GLN A 28 7.51 -8.03 -7.98
C GLN A 28 6.48 -7.68 -9.06
N GLY A 29 6.94 -7.04 -10.14
CA GLY A 29 6.06 -6.52 -11.19
C GLY A 29 5.15 -5.41 -10.66
N LEU A 30 3.85 -5.67 -10.62
CA LEU A 30 2.81 -4.75 -10.12
C LEU A 30 2.56 -4.91 -8.59
N LYS A 31 3.18 -5.92 -7.97
CA LYS A 31 3.03 -6.26 -6.56
C LYS A 31 4.05 -5.50 -5.72
N LEU A 32 3.57 -4.74 -4.75
CA LEU A 32 4.36 -4.02 -3.75
C LEU A 32 4.07 -4.63 -2.38
N PHE A 33 5.09 -5.13 -1.69
CA PHE A 33 4.94 -5.79 -0.39
C PHE A 33 5.39 -4.86 0.73
N PHE A 34 4.60 -4.81 1.80
CA PHE A 34 4.89 -3.98 2.97
C PHE A 34 4.81 -4.79 4.26
N GLU A 35 5.78 -4.57 5.15
CA GLU A 35 5.65 -4.83 6.58
C GLU A 35 4.62 -3.84 7.14
N THR A 36 3.77 -4.34 8.03
CA THR A 36 2.66 -3.58 8.62
C THR A 36 3.11 -2.87 9.90
N PRO A 37 2.58 -1.68 10.22
CA PRO A 37 2.94 -0.94 11.43
C PRO A 37 2.49 -1.66 12.70
N THR A 38 1.48 -2.54 12.61
CA THR A 38 0.98 -3.33 13.73
C THR A 38 0.94 -4.83 13.41
N ASP A 39 0.60 -5.62 14.43
CA ASP A 39 0.35 -7.06 14.31
C ASP A 39 -1.03 -7.39 13.71
N ASP A 40 -1.91 -6.39 13.54
CA ASP A 40 -3.22 -6.58 12.88
C ASP A 40 -3.15 -6.18 11.40
N ALA A 41 -2.67 -7.12 10.59
CA ALA A 41 -2.55 -6.92 9.15
C ALA A 41 -3.89 -6.66 8.44
N THR A 42 -5.03 -7.06 9.02
CA THR A 42 -6.35 -6.82 8.42
C THR A 42 -6.74 -5.35 8.56
N THR A 43 -6.57 -4.81 9.77
CA THR A 43 -6.78 -3.38 10.04
C THR A 43 -5.80 -2.53 9.24
N ASP A 44 -4.53 -2.93 9.17
CA ASP A 44 -3.50 -2.19 8.43
C ASP A 44 -3.72 -2.24 6.91
N ALA A 45 -4.24 -3.34 6.36
CA ALA A 45 -4.66 -3.39 4.96
C ALA A 45 -5.80 -2.41 4.64
N ALA A 46 -6.76 -2.28 5.55
CA ALA A 46 -7.85 -1.31 5.42
C ALA A 46 -7.33 0.14 5.50
N MET A 47 -6.43 0.41 6.44
CA MET A 47 -5.76 1.70 6.59
C MET A 47 -4.97 2.08 5.33
N ALA A 48 -4.09 1.19 4.84
CA ALA A 48 -3.32 1.42 3.61
C ALA A 48 -4.25 1.71 2.41
N LYS A 49 -5.36 0.97 2.29
CA LYS A 49 -6.35 1.21 1.25
C LYS A 49 -7.01 2.59 1.38
N GLN A 50 -7.34 3.02 2.59
CA GLN A 50 -7.92 4.35 2.84
C GLN A 50 -6.93 5.47 2.54
N LEU A 51 -5.67 5.33 2.96
CA LEU A 51 -4.59 6.29 2.68
C LEU A 51 -4.41 6.47 1.17
N ILE A 52 -4.26 5.38 0.42
CA ILE A 52 -4.07 5.45 -1.04
C ILE A 52 -5.30 6.11 -1.69
N LYS A 53 -6.53 5.73 -1.33
CA LYS A 53 -7.75 6.35 -1.87
C LYS A 53 -7.86 7.84 -1.55
N GLY A 54 -7.42 8.26 -0.36
CA GLY A 54 -7.48 9.64 0.11
C GLY A 54 -6.38 10.54 -0.45
N SER A 55 -5.34 9.98 -1.07
CA SER A 55 -4.27 10.73 -1.70
C SER A 55 -4.72 11.50 -2.95
N SER A 56 -3.95 12.52 -3.35
CA SER A 56 -4.24 13.34 -4.55
C SER A 56 -4.25 12.54 -5.86
N PHE A 57 -3.57 11.38 -5.90
CA PHE A 57 -3.52 10.50 -7.05
C PHE A 57 -4.47 9.30 -6.94
N GLY A 58 -4.97 8.99 -5.75
CA GLY A 58 -5.73 7.77 -5.43
C GLY A 58 -6.97 7.55 -6.27
N ALA A 59 -7.66 8.63 -6.64
CA ALA A 59 -8.87 8.57 -7.45
C ALA A 59 -8.60 8.13 -8.91
N ALA A 60 -7.38 8.33 -9.42
CA ALA A 60 -7.01 8.04 -10.80
C ALA A 60 -6.33 6.67 -10.99
N VAL A 61 -6.06 5.94 -9.89
CA VAL A 61 -5.29 4.69 -9.92
C VAL A 61 -6.18 3.52 -9.57
N PHE A 62 -6.15 2.49 -10.42
CA PHE A 62 -6.71 1.18 -10.07
C PHE A 62 -5.70 0.40 -9.23
N PHE A 63 -6.11 0.04 -8.01
CA PHE A 63 -5.27 -0.75 -7.11
C PHE A 63 -6.11 -1.68 -6.22
N ASN A 64 -5.43 -2.66 -5.62
CA ASN A 64 -5.99 -3.53 -4.59
C ASN A 64 -5.01 -3.66 -3.43
N VAL A 65 -5.54 -3.87 -2.22
CA VAL A 65 -4.75 -4.18 -1.02
C VAL A 65 -5.27 -5.48 -0.43
N SER A 66 -4.36 -6.38 -0.04
CA SER A 66 -4.67 -7.69 0.54
C SER A 66 -3.66 -8.06 1.63
N VAL A 67 -4.10 -8.85 2.60
CA VAL A 67 -3.21 -9.48 3.59
C VAL A 67 -2.44 -10.62 2.91
N VAL A 68 -1.16 -10.78 3.25
CA VAL A 68 -0.28 -11.85 2.76
C VAL A 68 -0.12 -12.93 3.82
#